data_AF-A0A7S0A022-F1
#
_entry.id   AF-A0A7S0A022-F1
#
_cell.length_a   1.000
_cell.length_b   1.000
_cell.length_c   1.000
_cell.angle_alpha   90.00
_cell.angle_beta   90.00
_cell.angle_gamma   90.00
#
_symmetry.space_group_name_H-M   'P 1'
#
loop_
_entity.id
_entity.type
_entity.pdbx_description
1 polymer ?
#
loop_
_entity_poly.entity_id
_entity_poly.type
_entity_poly.pdbx_seq_one_letter_code
_entity_poly.pdbx_strand_id
1 'polypeptide(L)'
;MHVQEARICGWSGQVHWGMWCTLIGPAVGLMFIFSSPAFPRFCGHDPVVFLDVACICQTDDTLKAAGIHALGGLLRRSRELHIMWSPEYFSRLWCVYELAAFLRINAGGGIRFRPIFIEVAILLYFVFNWLATVLFMACLMLDMSDLNMPLAAIAVGHLLLLHCMHLLRHYMRDKQELAKQLEAFDVRHAQCREGRDRAHILRSIQRWYGSEDHFNDQVRGQVRFELLQTLSATHLPYLTAFANGSGAAVCALLDCFVGLWRSGLPAPGLASFFVYATSSVLFLGPALARLFFFLAERFAAQRRGRLQDWGTTFLLFAAWEGCVVLFKGANMLAFRSHILNALGVFTGSSVFAWVVFHCVRIREHKPAPPATEENTVPVIAAGPPGAQHTVNSEPCLAVDASQSTRVAAQEPAGTCCRK
;
A
#
# COMPACT_ATOMS: atom_id res chain seq x y z
N MET A 1 -28.15 -3.08 -25.65
CA MET A 1 -27.76 -1.67 -25.88
C MET A 1 -28.99 -0.84 -25.62
N HIS A 2 -28.90 0.17 -24.76
CA HIS A 2 -30.00 1.08 -24.48
C HIS A 2 -29.81 2.37 -25.29
N VAL A 3 -30.91 3.02 -25.68
CA VAL A 3 -30.92 4.25 -26.46
C VAL A 3 -31.48 5.37 -25.59
N GLN A 4 -30.80 6.51 -25.52
CA GLN A 4 -31.22 7.67 -24.72
C GLN A 4 -31.11 8.96 -25.53
N GLU A 5 -32.09 9.86 -25.42
CA GLU A 5 -31.96 11.21 -26.00
C GLU A 5 -30.98 12.05 -25.16
N ALA A 6 -29.95 12.60 -25.79
CA ALA A 6 -28.97 13.45 -25.13
C ALA A 6 -28.85 14.80 -25.82
N ARG A 7 -28.66 15.86 -25.02
CA ARG A 7 -28.33 17.22 -25.48
C ARG A 7 -26.93 17.61 -25.05
N ILE A 8 -26.03 17.80 -26.02
CA ILE A 8 -24.59 18.06 -25.79
C ILE A 8 -24.13 19.15 -26.76
N CYS A 9 -23.65 20.29 -26.25
CA CYS A 9 -23.14 21.39 -27.08
C CYS A 9 -24.11 21.83 -28.20
N GLY A 10 -25.41 21.87 -27.91
CA GLY A 10 -26.45 22.20 -28.88
C GLY A 10 -26.84 21.08 -29.84
N TRP A 11 -26.13 19.95 -29.85
CA TRP A 11 -26.55 18.74 -30.57
C TRP A 11 -27.61 17.98 -29.77
N SER A 12 -28.63 17.48 -30.45
CA SER A 12 -29.62 16.56 -29.89
C SER A 12 -29.63 15.27 -30.71
N GLY A 13 -29.49 14.13 -30.05
CA GLY A 13 -29.61 12.83 -30.72
C GLY A 13 -29.67 11.66 -29.75
N GLN A 14 -29.85 10.48 -30.32
CA GLN A 14 -29.96 9.23 -29.60
C GLN A 14 -28.58 8.63 -29.36
N VAL A 15 -28.23 8.39 -28.09
CA VAL A 15 -26.95 7.80 -27.67
C VAL A 15 -27.12 6.34 -27.30
N HIS A 16 -26.27 5.49 -27.88
CA HIS A 16 -26.20 4.07 -27.56
C HIS A 16 -25.18 3.80 -26.46
N TRP A 17 -25.64 3.41 -25.27
CA TRP A 17 -24.76 3.11 -24.15
C TRP A 17 -24.37 1.63 -24.09
N GLY A 18 -23.10 1.38 -23.74
CA GLY A 18 -22.54 0.09 -23.37
C GLY A 18 -21.85 0.17 -22.01
N MET A 19 -21.51 -0.99 -21.44
CA MET A 19 -20.84 -1.09 -20.13
C MET A 19 -19.70 -2.13 -20.16
N TRP A 20 -19.24 -2.50 -21.35
CA TRP A 20 -18.30 -3.61 -21.52
C TRP A 20 -16.93 -3.28 -20.96
N CYS A 21 -16.42 -2.09 -21.25
CA CYS A 21 -15.15 -1.65 -20.69
C CYS A 21 -15.26 -1.53 -19.17
N THR A 22 -16.34 -0.96 -18.66
CA THR A 22 -16.60 -0.77 -17.22
C THR A 22 -16.62 -2.10 -16.46
N LEU A 23 -17.23 -3.15 -17.01
CA LEU A 23 -17.30 -4.45 -16.36
C LEU A 23 -16.01 -5.27 -16.51
N ILE A 24 -15.42 -5.29 -17.71
CA ILE A 24 -14.30 -6.20 -18.01
C ILE A 24 -12.97 -5.58 -17.63
N GLY A 25 -12.76 -4.29 -17.89
CA GLY A 25 -11.47 -3.61 -17.73
C GLY A 25 -10.91 -3.71 -16.31
N PRO A 26 -11.63 -3.25 -15.28
CA PRO A 26 -11.17 -3.34 -13.89
C PRO A 26 -10.98 -4.78 -13.41
N ALA A 27 -11.83 -5.72 -13.84
CA ALA A 27 -11.69 -7.14 -13.52
C ALA A 27 -10.40 -7.73 -14.09
N VAL A 28 -10.10 -7.45 -15.37
CA VAL A 28 -8.84 -7.85 -16.02
C VAL A 28 -7.64 -7.18 -15.34
N GLY A 29 -7.77 -5.90 -14.95
CA GLY A 29 -6.73 -5.20 -14.19
C GLY A 29 -6.41 -5.86 -12.85
N LEU A 30 -7.45 -6.25 -12.08
CA LEU A 30 -7.27 -7.00 -10.84
C LEU A 30 -6.65 -8.37 -11.09
N MET A 31 -7.13 -9.11 -12.10
CA MET A 31 -6.52 -10.38 -12.48
C MET A 31 -5.04 -10.21 -12.79
N PHE A 32 -4.65 -9.17 -13.53
CA PHE A 32 -3.26 -8.89 -13.85
C PHE A 32 -2.44 -8.54 -12.61
N ILE A 33 -2.98 -7.77 -11.67
CA ILE A 33 -2.30 -7.45 -10.40
C ILE A 33 -2.05 -8.73 -9.59
N PHE A 34 -3.05 -9.60 -9.43
CA PHE A 34 -2.91 -10.84 -8.65
C PHE A 34 -2.06 -11.90 -9.35
N SER A 35 -2.05 -11.92 -10.68
CA SER A 35 -1.19 -12.82 -11.46
C SER A 35 0.18 -12.22 -11.77
N SER A 36 0.42 -10.94 -11.48
CA SER A 36 1.72 -10.27 -11.68
C SER A 36 2.92 -11.00 -11.06
N PRO A 37 2.80 -11.65 -9.87
CA PRO A 37 3.92 -12.42 -9.32
C PRO A 37 4.18 -13.75 -10.06
N ALA A 38 3.19 -14.27 -10.79
CA ALA A 38 3.29 -15.52 -11.53
C ALA A 38 3.75 -15.32 -12.98
N PHE A 39 3.67 -14.09 -13.51
CA PHE A 39 4.25 -13.80 -14.82
C PHE A 39 5.77 -13.76 -14.70
N PRO A 40 6.50 -14.62 -15.42
CA PRO A 40 7.94 -14.50 -15.49
C PRO A 40 8.25 -13.07 -15.96
N ARG A 41 9.07 -12.35 -15.19
CA ARG A 41 9.49 -11.01 -15.59
C ARG A 41 10.16 -11.13 -16.94
N PHE A 42 9.49 -10.68 -17.99
CA PHE A 42 9.93 -10.82 -19.37
C PHE A 42 11.36 -10.28 -19.61
N CYS A 43 11.91 -9.48 -18.70
CA CYS A 43 13.26 -8.91 -18.79
C CYS A 43 14.07 -8.90 -17.45
N GLY A 44 13.81 -9.77 -16.47
CA GLY A 44 14.59 -9.69 -15.21
C GLY A 44 14.57 -10.91 -14.29
N HIS A 45 15.57 -11.00 -13.41
CA HIS A 45 15.58 -11.97 -12.32
C HIS A 45 14.53 -11.62 -11.26
N ASP A 46 13.77 -12.63 -10.82
CA ASP A 46 12.92 -12.49 -9.65
C ASP A 46 13.78 -12.38 -8.39
N PRO A 47 13.46 -11.43 -7.49
CA PRO A 47 14.11 -11.40 -6.19
C PRO A 47 13.75 -12.69 -5.46
N VAL A 48 14.77 -13.46 -5.08
CA VAL A 48 14.57 -14.61 -4.21
C VAL A 48 14.27 -14.06 -2.81
N VAL A 49 13.05 -14.31 -2.34
CA VAL A 49 12.60 -13.90 -1.00
C VAL A 49 12.58 -15.11 -0.09
N PHE A 50 13.18 -14.95 1.09
CA PHE A 50 13.00 -15.90 2.18
C PHE A 50 11.82 -15.44 3.04
N LEU A 51 10.86 -16.32 3.27
CA LEU A 51 9.73 -16.08 4.16
C LEU A 51 9.73 -17.15 5.25
N ASP A 52 9.98 -16.73 6.49
CA ASP A 52 10.11 -17.56 7.68
C ASP A 52 9.02 -18.63 7.80
N VAL A 53 7.75 -18.24 7.69
CA VAL A 53 6.59 -19.13 7.86
C VAL A 53 6.47 -20.18 6.76
N ALA A 54 7.01 -19.89 5.58
CA ALA A 54 6.99 -20.80 4.43
C ALA A 54 8.22 -21.73 4.41
N CYS A 55 9.35 -21.25 4.90
CA CYS A 55 10.63 -21.96 4.80
C CYS A 55 11.02 -22.73 6.07
N ILE A 56 10.49 -22.37 7.24
CA ILE A 56 10.76 -23.05 8.51
C ILE A 56 9.56 -23.95 8.82
N CYS A 57 9.85 -25.23 9.11
CA CYS A 57 8.81 -26.19 9.47
C CYS A 57 8.07 -25.73 10.73
N GLN A 58 6.76 -25.54 10.63
CA GLN A 58 5.94 -25.06 11.76
C GLN A 58 5.46 -26.21 12.67
N THR A 59 5.47 -27.44 12.17
CA THR A 59 4.86 -28.61 12.81
C THR A 59 5.87 -29.55 13.48
N ASP A 60 7.07 -29.70 12.91
CA ASP A 60 8.13 -30.56 13.44
C ASP A 60 9.15 -29.70 14.19
N ASP A 61 9.27 -29.91 15.50
CA ASP A 61 10.14 -29.09 16.35
C ASP A 61 11.64 -29.29 16.08
N THR A 62 12.05 -30.45 15.57
CA THR A 62 13.45 -30.69 15.21
C THR A 62 13.83 -29.92 13.94
N LEU A 63 12.97 -29.97 12.92
CA LEU A 63 13.15 -29.20 11.68
C LEU A 63 12.95 -27.71 11.91
N LYS A 64 12.04 -27.32 12.82
CA LYS A 64 11.87 -25.92 13.25
C LYS A 64 13.15 -25.38 13.87
N ALA A 65 13.72 -26.12 14.84
CA ALA A 65 14.97 -25.73 15.48
C ALA A 65 16.12 -25.64 14.46
N ALA A 66 16.24 -26.62 13.56
CA ALA A 66 17.24 -26.59 12.48
C ALA A 66 17.05 -25.36 11.56
N GLY A 67 15.81 -25.03 11.20
CA GLY A 67 15.47 -23.84 10.41
C GLY A 67 15.83 -22.52 11.13
N ILE A 68 15.52 -22.42 12.43
CA ILE A 68 15.89 -21.28 13.27
C ILE A 68 17.41 -21.12 13.34
N HIS A 69 18.16 -22.22 13.52
CA HIS A 69 19.62 -22.18 13.53
C HIS A 69 20.21 -21.76 12.17
N ALA A 70 19.55 -22.07 11.05
CA ALA A 70 19.98 -21.66 9.71
C ALA A 70 19.70 -20.17 9.42
N LEU A 71 18.85 -19.49 10.20
CA LEU A 71 18.41 -18.12 9.97
C LEU A 71 19.57 -17.13 9.88
N GLY A 72 20.60 -17.26 10.73
CA GLY A 72 21.78 -16.40 10.69
C GLY A 72 22.55 -16.49 9.35
N GLY A 73 22.59 -17.67 8.73
CA GLY A 73 23.19 -17.87 7.41
C GLY A 73 22.38 -17.22 6.29
N LEU A 74 21.05 -17.29 6.39
CA LEU A 74 20.12 -16.66 5.45
C LEU A 74 20.17 -15.13 5.54
N LEU A 75 20.14 -14.59 6.76
CA LEU A 75 20.27 -13.15 6.99
C LEU A 75 21.59 -12.62 6.43
N ARG A 76 22.71 -13.35 6.59
CA ARG A 76 24.01 -12.98 6.02
C ARG A 76 24.02 -12.92 4.49
N ARG A 77 23.21 -13.72 3.82
CA ARG A 77 23.09 -13.71 2.35
C ARG A 77 22.04 -12.71 1.85
N SER A 78 21.22 -12.18 2.74
CA SER A 78 20.12 -11.26 2.41
C SER A 78 20.64 -9.83 2.22
N ARG A 79 20.27 -9.20 1.10
CA ARG A 79 20.63 -7.80 0.81
C ARG A 79 19.75 -6.78 1.52
N GLU A 80 18.48 -7.13 1.70
CA GLU A 80 17.48 -6.29 2.33
C GLU A 80 16.61 -7.13 3.29
N LEU A 81 16.15 -6.51 4.38
CA LEU A 81 15.14 -7.07 5.26
C LEU A 81 13.82 -6.33 5.05
N HIS A 82 12.79 -7.04 4.58
CA HIS A 82 11.46 -6.48 4.37
C HIS A 82 10.58 -6.78 5.58
N ILE A 83 10.23 -5.75 6.34
CA ILE A 83 9.39 -5.87 7.53
C ILE A 83 7.96 -5.54 7.15
N MET A 84 7.13 -6.57 7.06
CA MET A 84 5.67 -6.45 6.94
C MET A 84 5.11 -5.99 8.28
N TRP A 85 5.03 -4.68 8.45
CA TRP A 85 4.76 -4.09 9.76
C TRP A 85 3.29 -4.25 10.17
N SER A 86 3.10 -4.60 11.44
CA SER A 86 1.85 -4.65 12.20
C SER A 86 2.08 -4.05 13.60
N PRO A 87 1.02 -3.56 14.30
CA PRO A 87 1.15 -3.01 15.65
C PRO A 87 1.84 -3.95 16.65
N GLU A 88 1.81 -5.25 16.40
CA GLU A 88 2.39 -6.29 17.25
C GLU A 88 3.81 -6.71 16.81
N TYR A 89 4.42 -6.07 15.81
CA TYR A 89 5.75 -6.46 15.35
C TYR A 89 6.80 -6.26 16.45
N PHE A 90 6.88 -5.06 17.03
CA PHE A 90 7.86 -4.72 18.07
C PHE A 90 7.54 -5.28 19.45
N SER A 91 6.33 -5.85 19.64
CA SER A 91 6.00 -6.60 20.85
C SER A 91 6.41 -8.07 20.78
N ARG A 92 6.85 -8.59 19.63
CA ARG A 92 7.27 -9.99 19.46
C ARG A 92 8.79 -10.11 19.49
N LEU A 93 9.33 -10.79 20.49
CA LEU A 93 10.77 -10.88 20.73
C LEU A 93 11.54 -11.53 19.57
N TRP A 94 10.96 -12.53 18.90
CA TRP A 94 11.56 -13.16 17.72
C TRP A 94 11.68 -12.20 16.52
N CYS A 95 10.66 -11.40 16.24
CA CYS A 95 10.70 -10.39 15.18
C CYS A 95 11.76 -9.30 15.47
N VAL A 96 11.90 -8.92 16.74
CA VAL A 96 12.94 -8.00 17.18
C VAL A 96 14.33 -8.63 17.05
N TYR A 97 14.46 -9.92 17.38
CA TYR A 97 15.70 -10.67 17.23
C TYR A 97 16.16 -10.74 15.76
N GLU A 98 15.25 -10.97 14.82
CA GLU A 98 15.54 -10.96 13.38
C GLU A 98 16.07 -9.61 12.91
N LEU A 99 15.43 -8.52 13.36
CA LEU A 99 15.88 -7.17 13.11
C LEU A 99 17.29 -6.93 13.69
N ALA A 100 17.51 -7.31 14.95
CA ALA A 100 18.80 -7.19 15.62
C ALA A 100 19.90 -7.98 14.90
N ALA A 101 19.61 -9.23 14.54
CA ALA A 101 20.53 -10.10 13.82
C ALA A 101 20.87 -9.51 12.44
N PHE A 102 19.87 -9.03 11.70
CA PHE A 102 20.08 -8.43 10.38
C PHE A 102 20.93 -7.16 10.46
N LEU A 103 20.61 -6.24 11.37
CA LEU A 103 21.38 -5.01 11.60
C LEU A 103 22.85 -5.31 11.95
N ARG A 104 23.07 -6.33 12.79
CA ARG A 104 24.43 -6.72 13.20
C ARG A 104 25.22 -7.37 12.06
N ILE A 105 24.59 -8.26 11.30
CA ILE A 105 25.24 -9.05 10.25
C ILE A 105 25.46 -8.21 8.99
N ASN A 106 24.53 -7.31 8.67
CA ASN A 106 24.52 -6.51 7.45
C ASN A 106 24.56 -5.01 7.78
N ALA A 107 25.72 -4.51 8.20
CA ALA A 107 25.93 -3.11 8.60
C ALA A 107 25.71 -2.05 7.49
N GLY A 108 25.27 -2.45 6.30
CA GLY A 108 24.78 -1.57 5.23
C GLY A 108 23.62 -2.17 4.44
N GLY A 109 22.99 -3.22 4.98
CA GLY A 109 21.82 -3.85 4.38
C GLY A 109 20.61 -2.93 4.49
N GLY A 110 19.78 -2.89 3.45
CA GLY A 110 18.59 -2.03 3.45
C GLY A 110 17.46 -2.62 4.30
N ILE A 111 16.88 -1.83 5.21
CA ILE A 111 15.63 -2.21 5.89
C ILE A 111 14.46 -1.53 5.18
N ARG A 112 13.47 -2.32 4.77
CA ARG A 112 12.28 -1.85 4.06
C ARG A 112 11.04 -2.17 4.89
N PHE A 113 10.43 -1.15 5.46
CA PHE A 113 9.16 -1.32 6.16
C PHE A 113 7.99 -1.20 5.18
N ARG A 114 7.08 -2.17 5.25
CA ARG A 114 5.89 -2.27 4.39
C ARG A 114 4.64 -2.39 5.27
N PRO A 115 3.87 -1.31 5.47
CA PRO A 115 2.60 -1.41 6.19
C PRO A 115 1.58 -2.16 5.32
N ILE A 116 1.17 -3.36 5.76
CA ILE A 116 0.26 -4.24 5.00
C ILE A 116 -1.09 -3.53 4.73
N PHE A 117 -1.52 -2.69 5.66
CA PHE A 117 -2.85 -2.09 5.67
C PHE A 117 -3.08 -1.05 4.56
N ILE A 118 -2.03 -0.37 4.09
CA ILE A 118 -2.16 0.65 3.05
C ILE A 118 -2.57 0.00 1.73
N GLU A 119 -1.95 -1.13 1.38
CA GLU A 119 -2.27 -1.86 0.15
C GLU A 119 -3.70 -2.41 0.16
N VAL A 120 -4.16 -2.89 1.33
CA VAL A 120 -5.56 -3.33 1.50
C VAL A 120 -6.52 -2.15 1.33
N ALA A 121 -6.23 -1.00 1.93
CA ALA A 121 -7.08 0.19 1.80
C ALA A 121 -7.13 0.71 0.36
N ILE A 122 -6.00 0.68 -0.35
CA ILE A 122 -5.88 1.00 -1.77
C ILE A 122 -6.77 0.07 -2.60
N LEU A 123 -6.65 -1.25 -2.41
CA LEU A 123 -7.46 -2.25 -3.10
C LEU A 123 -8.96 -2.06 -2.84
N LEU A 124 -9.37 -1.87 -1.57
CA LEU A 124 -10.76 -1.64 -1.21
C LEU A 124 -11.29 -0.34 -1.84
N TYR A 125 -10.50 0.72 -1.83
CA TYR A 125 -10.86 1.98 -2.50
C TYR A 125 -11.10 1.76 -3.99
N PHE A 126 -10.19 1.05 -4.68
CA PHE A 126 -10.35 0.73 -6.10
C PHE A 126 -11.64 -0.06 -6.37
N VAL A 127 -11.89 -1.13 -5.61
CA VAL A 127 -13.07 -2.00 -5.79
C VAL A 127 -14.36 -1.21 -5.55
N PHE A 128 -14.45 -0.42 -4.49
CA PHE A 128 -15.64 0.38 -4.21
C PHE A 128 -15.84 1.52 -5.22
N ASN A 129 -14.77 2.15 -5.69
CA ASN A 129 -14.84 3.14 -6.77
C ASN A 129 -15.30 2.49 -8.10
N TRP A 130 -14.88 1.26 -8.37
CA TRP A 130 -15.36 0.49 -9.50
C TRP A 130 -16.86 0.18 -9.39
N LEU A 131 -17.34 -0.31 -8.25
CA LEU A 131 -18.76 -0.55 -8.02
C LEU A 131 -19.60 0.73 -8.18
N ALA A 132 -19.13 1.87 -7.68
CA ALA A 132 -19.79 3.16 -7.87
C ALA A 132 -19.86 3.55 -9.36
N THR A 133 -18.82 3.23 -10.13
CA THR A 133 -18.78 3.46 -11.58
C THR A 133 -19.75 2.54 -12.33
N VAL A 134 -19.86 1.28 -11.93
CA VAL A 134 -20.86 0.34 -12.47
C VAL A 134 -22.28 0.85 -12.21
N LEU A 135 -22.56 1.30 -10.98
CA LEU A 135 -23.87 1.85 -10.62
C LEU A 135 -24.20 3.11 -11.42
N PHE A 136 -23.23 4.01 -11.60
CA PHE A 136 -23.37 5.18 -12.48
C PHE A 136 -23.74 4.79 -13.91
N MET A 137 -23.01 3.84 -14.51
CA MET A 137 -23.29 3.37 -15.88
C MET A 137 -24.64 2.67 -15.98
N ALA A 138 -25.04 1.89 -14.97
CA ALA A 138 -26.36 1.27 -14.90
C ALA A 138 -27.47 2.33 -14.89
N CYS A 139 -27.31 3.40 -14.11
CA CYS A 139 -28.28 4.50 -14.09
C CYS A 139 -28.40 5.23 -15.44
N LEU A 140 -27.29 5.43 -16.16
CA LEU A 140 -27.34 5.96 -17.53
C LEU A 140 -28.10 5.02 -18.47
N MET A 141 -27.94 3.71 -18.31
CA MET A 141 -28.63 2.71 -19.14
C MET A 141 -30.11 2.53 -18.81
N LEU A 142 -30.57 2.96 -17.64
CA LEU A 142 -31.99 2.90 -17.24
C LEU A 142 -32.76 4.18 -17.59
N ASP A 143 -32.18 5.04 -18.42
CA ASP A 143 -32.75 6.32 -18.87
C ASP A 143 -33.20 7.25 -17.73
N MET A 144 -32.47 7.21 -16.61
CA MET A 144 -32.64 8.18 -15.55
C MET A 144 -31.96 9.49 -15.97
N SER A 145 -32.59 10.20 -16.90
CA SER A 145 -32.02 11.32 -17.69
C SER A 145 -31.79 12.61 -16.90
N ASP A 146 -32.42 12.75 -15.73
CA ASP A 146 -32.17 13.86 -14.82
C ASP A 146 -30.73 13.82 -14.32
N LEU A 147 -29.98 14.91 -14.50
CA LEU A 147 -28.58 15.05 -14.06
C LEU A 147 -28.38 14.68 -12.57
N ASN A 148 -29.42 14.87 -11.76
CA ASN A 148 -29.43 14.53 -10.33
C ASN A 148 -29.31 13.02 -10.08
N MET A 149 -29.85 12.17 -10.97
CA MET A 149 -29.90 10.73 -10.76
C MET A 149 -28.53 10.05 -10.91
N PRO A 150 -27.73 10.31 -11.97
CA PRO A 150 -26.37 9.79 -12.04
C PRO A 150 -25.46 10.29 -10.91
N LEU A 151 -25.64 11.54 -10.44
CA LEU A 151 -24.90 12.06 -9.29
C LEU A 151 -25.31 11.35 -7.98
N ALA A 152 -26.62 11.12 -7.78
CA ALA A 152 -27.12 10.35 -6.65
C ALA A 152 -26.60 8.90 -6.69
N ALA A 153 -26.53 8.28 -7.87
CA ALA A 153 -25.99 6.94 -8.08
C ALA A 153 -24.51 6.84 -7.65
N ILE A 154 -23.70 7.84 -8.01
CA ILE A 154 -22.30 7.93 -7.55
C ILE A 154 -22.26 8.02 -6.02
N ALA A 155 -23.02 8.94 -5.43
CA ALA A 155 -23.02 9.14 -3.97
C ALA A 155 -23.46 7.88 -3.21
N VAL A 156 -24.48 7.16 -3.71
CA VAL A 156 -24.92 5.87 -3.17
C VAL A 156 -23.83 4.80 -3.32
N GLY A 157 -23.19 4.71 -4.49
CA GLY A 157 -22.09 3.78 -4.74
C GLY A 157 -20.88 4.03 -3.82
N HIS A 158 -20.63 5.29 -3.48
CA HIS A 158 -19.55 5.69 -2.57
C HIS A 158 -19.87 5.49 -1.09
N LEU A 159 -21.08 5.10 -0.69
CA LEU A 159 -21.37 4.78 0.73
C LEU A 159 -20.49 3.65 1.28
N LEU A 160 -20.00 2.75 0.43
CA LEU A 160 -19.02 1.73 0.84
C LEU A 160 -17.65 2.33 1.19
N LEU A 161 -17.28 3.45 0.58
CA LEU A 161 -16.05 4.18 0.91
C LEU A 161 -16.11 4.84 2.29
N LEU A 162 -17.29 5.06 2.88
CA LEU A 162 -17.41 5.48 4.28
C LEU A 162 -16.73 4.48 5.23
N HIS A 163 -16.97 3.19 5.01
CA HIS A 163 -16.34 2.12 5.79
C HIS A 163 -14.83 2.08 5.53
N CYS A 164 -14.42 2.22 4.26
CA CYS A 164 -13.01 2.31 3.90
C CYS A 164 -12.31 3.49 4.59
N MET A 165 -12.96 4.66 4.69
CA MET A 165 -12.40 5.82 5.38
C MET A 165 -12.28 5.55 6.89
N HIS A 166 -13.26 4.87 7.50
CA HIS A 166 -13.17 4.50 8.91
C HIS A 166 -12.00 3.55 9.18
N LEU A 167 -11.86 2.50 8.36
CA LEU A 167 -10.73 1.57 8.45
C LEU A 167 -9.39 2.28 8.23
N LEU A 168 -9.31 3.16 7.24
CA LEU A 168 -8.10 3.92 6.96
C LEU A 168 -7.72 4.83 8.12
N ARG A 169 -8.69 5.50 8.76
CA ARG A 169 -8.44 6.29 9.99
C ARG A 169 -7.89 5.42 11.11
N HIS A 170 -8.40 4.21 11.28
CA HIS A 170 -7.87 3.26 12.26
C HIS A 170 -6.41 2.90 11.96
N TYR A 171 -6.08 2.54 10.73
CA TYR A 171 -4.71 2.22 10.34
C TYR A 171 -3.75 3.41 10.48
N MET A 172 -4.24 4.62 10.25
CA MET A 172 -3.44 5.84 10.46
C MET A 172 -3.19 6.12 11.95
N ARG A 173 -4.06 5.64 12.87
CA ARG A 173 -3.75 5.63 14.32
C ARG A 173 -2.66 4.64 14.64
N ASP A 174 -2.76 3.44 14.08
CA ASP A 174 -1.77 2.39 14.31
C ASP A 174 -0.39 2.84 13.84
N LYS A 175 -0.32 3.54 12.70
CA LYS A 175 0.89 4.23 12.22
C LYS A 175 1.43 5.24 13.23
N GLN A 176 0.57 6.05 13.85
CA GLN A 176 0.98 7.01 14.88
C GLN A 176 1.42 6.31 16.17
N GLU A 177 0.78 5.20 16.52
CA GLU A 177 1.13 4.42 17.69
C GLU A 177 2.48 3.73 17.52
N LEU A 178 2.80 3.26 16.32
CA LEU A 178 4.13 2.74 16.01
C LEU A 178 5.24 3.74 16.32
N ALA A 179 5.05 5.00 15.93
CA ALA A 179 6.03 6.05 16.18
C ALA A 179 6.36 6.18 17.68
N LYS A 180 5.33 6.03 18.52
CA LYS A 180 5.45 6.06 19.98
C LYS A 180 6.03 4.76 20.54
N GLN A 181 5.60 3.61 20.03
CA GLN A 181 6.13 2.31 20.42
C GLN A 181 7.65 2.24 20.18
N LEU A 182 8.12 2.82 19.08
CA LEU A 182 9.55 2.89 18.78
C LEU A 182 10.31 3.87 19.66
N GLU A 183 9.67 4.98 20.03
CA GLU A 183 10.25 5.95 20.95
C GLU A 183 10.40 5.38 22.36
N ALA A 184 9.41 4.61 22.81
CA ALA A 184 9.40 3.92 24.10
C ALA A 184 9.90 2.46 24.01
N PHE A 185 10.53 2.06 22.90
CA PHE A 185 10.85 0.66 22.63
C PHE A 185 11.80 0.11 23.70
N ASP A 186 11.53 -1.09 24.20
CA ASP A 186 12.45 -1.79 25.08
C ASP A 186 12.32 -3.29 24.85
N VAL A 187 13.41 -3.92 24.40
CA VAL A 187 13.48 -5.34 24.11
C VAL A 187 13.12 -6.23 25.31
N ARG A 188 13.32 -5.73 26.53
CA ARG A 188 12.95 -6.45 27.77
C ARG A 188 11.45 -6.66 27.88
N HIS A 189 10.65 -5.74 27.34
CA HIS A 189 9.19 -5.80 27.37
C HIS A 189 8.61 -6.58 26.19
N ALA A 190 9.43 -6.99 25.22
CA ALA A 190 8.96 -7.82 24.12
C ALA A 190 8.50 -9.20 24.62
N GLN A 191 7.32 -9.60 24.17
CA GLN A 191 6.67 -10.86 24.50
C GLN A 191 7.38 -12.01 23.78
N CYS A 192 7.55 -13.11 24.49
CA CYS A 192 8.10 -14.34 23.96
C CYS A 192 7.15 -15.48 24.29
N ARG A 193 6.83 -16.32 23.29
CA ARG A 193 5.93 -17.46 23.49
C ARG A 193 6.55 -18.51 24.43
N GLU A 194 7.86 -18.70 24.33
CA GLU A 194 8.60 -19.69 25.10
C GLU A 194 9.64 -19.00 25.99
N GLY A 195 9.53 -19.18 27.31
CA GLY A 195 10.45 -18.54 28.25
C GLY A 195 11.92 -18.93 28.04
N ARG A 196 12.19 -20.12 27.48
CA ARG A 196 13.54 -20.61 27.15
C ARG A 196 14.20 -19.76 26.07
N ASP A 197 13.44 -19.39 25.03
CA ASP A 197 13.92 -18.56 23.93
C ASP A 197 14.29 -17.16 24.40
N ARG A 198 13.52 -16.60 25.35
CA ARG A 198 13.77 -15.25 25.87
C ARG A 198 15.20 -15.09 26.39
N ALA A 199 15.65 -16.01 27.25
CA ALA A 199 16.99 -15.96 27.81
C ALA A 199 18.08 -16.17 26.74
N HIS A 200 17.81 -16.95 25.69
CA HIS A 200 18.74 -17.14 24.58
C HIS A 200 18.85 -15.88 23.72
N ILE A 201 17.71 -15.31 23.31
CA ILE A 201 17.62 -14.13 22.46
C ILE A 201 18.28 -12.92 23.14
N LEU A 202 17.92 -12.64 24.39
CA LEU A 202 18.48 -11.48 25.11
C LEU A 202 19.99 -11.61 25.30
N ARG A 203 20.50 -12.82 25.61
CA ARG A 203 21.95 -13.07 25.67
C ARG A 203 22.64 -12.86 24.31
N SER A 204 22.02 -13.27 23.21
CA SER A 204 22.55 -13.01 21.87
C SER A 204 22.59 -11.52 21.56
N ILE A 205 21.52 -10.77 21.88
CA ILE A 205 21.47 -9.31 21.72
C ILE A 205 22.56 -8.65 22.56
N GLN A 206 22.69 -9.01 23.84
CA GLN A 206 23.75 -8.51 24.71
C GLN A 206 25.14 -8.83 24.14
N ARG A 207 25.36 -10.03 23.58
CA ARG A 207 26.63 -10.39 22.94
C ARG A 207 26.92 -9.56 21.68
N TRP A 208 25.90 -9.20 20.90
CA TRP A 208 26.05 -8.44 19.66
C TRP A 208 26.24 -6.94 19.88
N TYR A 209 25.57 -6.38 20.89
CA TYR A 209 25.48 -4.94 21.14
C TYR A 209 26.19 -4.48 22.42
N GLY A 210 26.70 -5.41 23.23
CA GLY A 210 27.30 -5.16 24.55
C GLY A 210 26.27 -5.10 25.67
N SER A 211 25.11 -4.49 25.41
CA SER A 211 23.98 -4.41 26.35
C SER A 211 22.65 -4.37 25.60
N GLU A 212 21.57 -4.69 26.31
CA GLU A 212 20.21 -4.52 25.80
C GLU A 212 19.86 -3.04 25.60
N ASP A 213 20.43 -2.14 26.42
CA ASP A 213 20.21 -0.70 26.31
C ASP A 213 20.83 -0.11 25.03
N HIS A 214 22.04 -0.55 24.63
CA HIS A 214 22.62 -0.14 23.34
C HIS A 214 21.76 -0.57 22.14
N PHE A 215 21.19 -1.77 22.20
CA PHE A 215 20.27 -2.21 21.15
C PHE A 215 18.97 -1.38 21.16
N ASN A 216 18.42 -1.10 22.34
CA ASN A 216 17.25 -0.24 22.48
C ASN A 216 17.51 1.16 21.90
N ASP A 217 18.68 1.75 22.16
CA ASP A 217 19.07 3.05 21.63
C ASP A 217 19.23 3.03 20.11
N GLN A 218 19.77 1.95 19.52
CA GLN A 218 19.80 1.78 18.07
C GLN A 218 18.39 1.74 17.46
N VAL A 219 17.45 1.03 18.10
CA VAL A 219 16.05 0.95 17.62
C VAL A 219 15.34 2.29 17.76
N ARG A 220 15.47 2.96 18.92
CA ARG A 220 14.87 4.29 19.19
C ARG A 220 15.46 5.39 18.32
N GLY A 221 16.72 5.26 17.92
CA GLY A 221 17.44 6.18 17.06
C GLY A 221 17.29 5.83 15.58
N GLN A 222 18.24 5.06 15.05
CA GLN A 222 18.39 4.79 13.61
C GLN A 222 17.15 4.11 13.02
N VAL A 223 16.68 3.01 13.63
CA VAL A 223 15.56 2.23 13.07
C VAL A 223 14.29 3.07 13.03
N ARG A 224 14.00 3.78 14.13
CA ARG A 224 12.87 4.71 14.20
C ARG A 224 12.97 5.79 13.13
N PHE A 225 14.15 6.39 12.92
CA PHE A 225 14.35 7.41 11.90
C PHE A 225 14.06 6.88 10.49
N GLU A 226 14.67 5.75 10.11
CA GLU A 226 14.48 5.13 8.79
C GLU A 226 13.02 4.71 8.57
N LEU A 227 12.37 4.16 9.60
CA LEU A 227 10.97 3.78 9.54
C LEU A 227 10.06 5.00 9.38
N LEU A 228 10.24 6.04 10.21
CA LEU A 228 9.40 7.24 10.13
C LEU A 228 9.58 7.95 8.79
N GLN A 229 10.78 7.96 8.23
CA GLN A 229 11.05 8.45 6.88
C GLN A 229 10.34 7.61 5.81
N THR A 230 10.34 6.29 5.96
CA THR A 230 9.62 5.39 5.04
C THR A 230 8.11 5.58 5.14
N LEU A 231 7.60 5.75 6.36
CA LEU A 231 6.18 5.96 6.64
C LEU A 231 5.67 7.35 6.25
N SER A 232 6.52 8.38 6.30
CA SER A 232 6.21 9.68 5.71
C SER A 232 6.24 9.58 4.19
N ALA A 233 7.22 8.87 3.62
CA ALA A 233 7.33 8.65 2.18
C ALA A 233 6.19 7.80 1.59
N THR A 234 5.50 6.98 2.38
CA THR A 234 4.22 6.32 2.00
C THR A 234 3.05 7.31 1.87
N HIS A 235 3.28 8.46 1.24
CA HIS A 235 2.23 9.20 0.58
C HIS A 235 1.74 8.38 -0.61
N LEU A 236 0.43 8.40 -0.85
CA LEU A 236 -0.17 7.79 -2.05
C LEU A 236 0.47 8.44 -3.30
N PRO A 237 1.43 7.77 -3.98
CA PRO A 237 2.12 8.38 -5.10
C PRO A 237 1.11 8.68 -6.20
N TYR A 238 1.36 9.69 -7.03
CA TYR A 238 0.41 10.09 -8.07
C TYR A 238 -0.01 8.91 -8.96
N LEU A 239 0.92 8.03 -9.35
CA LEU A 239 0.60 6.85 -10.16
C LEU A 239 -0.35 5.88 -9.44
N THR A 240 -0.15 5.65 -8.15
CA THR A 240 -1.06 4.83 -7.34
C THR A 240 -2.40 5.53 -7.17
N ALA A 241 -2.42 6.84 -6.88
CA ALA A 241 -3.65 7.63 -6.82
C ALA A 241 -4.42 7.62 -8.15
N PHE A 242 -3.70 7.62 -9.27
CA PHE A 242 -4.24 7.51 -10.61
C PHE A 242 -4.86 6.15 -10.88
N ALA A 243 -4.12 5.07 -10.63
CA ALA A 243 -4.63 3.71 -10.80
C ALA A 243 -5.91 3.49 -9.97
N ASN A 244 -5.95 4.01 -8.74
CA ASN A 244 -7.05 3.80 -7.81
C ASN A 244 -8.23 4.76 -8.01
N GLY A 245 -7.94 6.05 -8.19
CA GLY A 245 -8.95 7.09 -8.39
C GLY A 245 -9.57 7.07 -9.78
N SER A 246 -8.78 6.72 -10.80
CA SER A 246 -9.17 6.89 -12.20
C SER A 246 -9.27 5.59 -12.99
N GLY A 247 -8.66 4.48 -12.55
CA GLY A 247 -8.62 3.24 -13.33
C GLY A 247 -10.00 2.73 -13.77
N ALA A 248 -10.96 2.65 -12.85
CA ALA A 248 -12.34 2.29 -13.18
C ALA A 248 -13.05 3.35 -14.02
N ALA A 249 -12.80 4.63 -13.75
CA ALA A 249 -13.41 5.74 -14.46
C ALA A 249 -12.95 5.80 -15.93
N VAL A 250 -11.69 5.47 -16.24
CA VAL A 250 -11.18 5.38 -17.62
C VAL A 250 -12.05 4.41 -18.43
N CYS A 251 -12.36 3.25 -17.86
CA CYS A 251 -13.17 2.24 -18.53
C CYS A 251 -14.58 2.72 -18.84
N ALA A 252 -15.24 3.40 -17.90
CA ALA A 252 -16.56 4.00 -18.12
C ALA A 252 -16.53 5.17 -19.11
N LEU A 253 -15.48 5.98 -19.08
CA LEU A 253 -15.31 7.07 -20.04
C LEU A 253 -15.07 6.55 -21.46
N LEU A 254 -14.41 5.39 -21.62
CA LEU A 254 -14.29 4.72 -22.91
C LEU A 254 -15.63 4.20 -23.42
N ASP A 255 -16.44 3.58 -22.56
CA ASP A 255 -17.81 3.17 -22.91
C ASP A 255 -18.64 4.39 -23.38
N CYS A 256 -18.56 5.50 -22.63
CA CYS A 256 -19.23 6.75 -22.99
C CYS A 256 -18.72 7.34 -24.31
N PHE A 257 -17.40 7.37 -24.51
CA PHE A 257 -16.79 7.89 -25.73
C PHE A 257 -17.25 7.13 -26.97
N VAL A 258 -17.20 5.79 -26.92
CA VAL A 258 -17.64 4.94 -28.04
C VAL A 258 -19.12 5.13 -28.33
N GLY A 259 -19.95 5.26 -27.29
CA GLY A 259 -21.37 5.56 -27.43
C GLY A 259 -21.61 6.90 -28.14
N LEU A 260 -20.97 7.98 -27.68
CA LEU A 260 -21.09 9.31 -28.27
C LEU A 260 -20.57 9.37 -29.72
N TRP A 261 -19.43 8.73 -30.01
CA TRP A 261 -18.90 8.63 -31.35
C TRP A 261 -19.88 7.94 -32.29
N ARG A 262 -20.35 6.74 -31.92
CA ARG A 262 -21.26 5.95 -32.77
C ARG A 262 -22.59 6.64 -33.04
N SER A 263 -22.98 7.54 -32.16
CA SER A 263 -24.21 8.32 -32.26
C SER A 263 -24.09 9.53 -33.18
N GLY A 264 -22.90 9.78 -33.75
CA GLY A 264 -22.65 10.88 -34.67
C GLY A 264 -22.52 12.24 -33.98
N LEU A 265 -22.06 12.27 -32.72
CA LEU A 265 -21.78 13.53 -32.04
C LEU A 265 -20.75 14.37 -32.84
N PRO A 266 -21.02 15.65 -33.13
CA PRO A 266 -20.10 16.49 -33.88
C PRO A 266 -18.73 16.61 -33.20
N ALA A 267 -17.68 16.86 -34.00
CA ALA A 267 -16.30 16.96 -33.51
C ALA A 267 -16.11 17.93 -32.31
N PRO A 268 -16.76 19.12 -32.25
CA PRO A 268 -16.66 19.98 -31.06
C PRO A 268 -17.20 19.33 -29.78
N GLY A 269 -18.28 18.56 -29.88
CA GLY A 269 -18.85 17.81 -28.74
C GLY A 269 -17.93 16.67 -28.29
N LEU A 270 -17.33 15.94 -29.23
CA LEU A 270 -16.34 14.91 -28.93
C LEU A 270 -15.08 15.50 -28.30
N ALA A 271 -14.61 16.64 -28.79
CA ALA A 271 -13.48 17.37 -28.20
C ALA A 271 -13.80 17.85 -26.78
N SER A 272 -15.00 18.40 -26.54
CA SER A 272 -15.48 18.76 -25.20
C SER A 272 -15.49 17.55 -24.26
N PHE A 273 -15.98 16.40 -24.73
CA PHE A 273 -15.96 15.14 -23.96
C PHE A 273 -14.53 14.69 -23.64
N PHE A 274 -13.61 14.78 -24.60
CA PHE A 274 -12.22 14.39 -24.40
C PHE A 274 -11.53 15.25 -23.34
N VAL A 275 -11.78 16.56 -23.33
CA VAL A 275 -11.30 17.49 -22.28
C VAL A 275 -11.89 17.11 -20.92
N TYR A 276 -13.19 16.84 -20.85
CA TYR A 276 -13.87 16.35 -19.65
C TYR A 276 -13.27 15.04 -19.11
N ALA A 277 -13.07 14.06 -19.98
CA ALA A 277 -12.53 12.75 -19.65
C ALA A 277 -11.10 12.88 -19.13
N THR A 278 -10.26 13.64 -19.83
CA THR A 278 -8.86 13.89 -19.45
C THR A 278 -8.77 14.63 -18.12
N SER A 279 -9.59 15.67 -17.93
CA SER A 279 -9.67 16.41 -16.67
C SER A 279 -10.03 15.49 -15.50
N SER A 280 -11.04 14.64 -15.70
CA SER A 280 -11.53 13.70 -14.69
C SER A 280 -10.48 12.64 -14.34
N VAL A 281 -9.80 12.10 -15.35
CA VAL A 281 -8.87 10.96 -15.22
C VAL A 281 -7.49 11.38 -14.73
N LEU A 282 -6.91 12.45 -15.27
CA LEU A 282 -5.54 12.86 -14.93
C LEU A 282 -5.48 13.77 -13.70
N PHE A 283 -6.53 14.52 -13.39
CA PHE A 283 -6.44 15.52 -12.31
C PHE A 283 -7.42 15.25 -11.19
N LEU A 284 -8.71 15.21 -11.49
CA LEU A 284 -9.73 15.16 -10.45
C LEU A 284 -9.72 13.83 -9.68
N GLY A 285 -9.70 12.68 -10.38
CA GLY A 285 -9.67 11.36 -9.76
C GLY A 285 -8.48 11.15 -8.80
N PRO A 286 -7.23 11.39 -9.24
CA PRO A 286 -6.05 11.24 -8.37
C PRO A 286 -6.07 12.24 -7.20
N ALA A 287 -6.50 13.49 -7.43
CA ALA A 287 -6.59 14.50 -6.38
C ALA A 287 -7.63 14.13 -5.31
N LEU A 288 -8.81 13.66 -5.71
CA LEU A 288 -9.84 13.22 -4.76
C LEU A 288 -9.40 11.98 -3.99
N ALA A 289 -8.73 11.01 -4.64
CA ALA A 289 -8.14 9.86 -3.94
C ALA A 289 -7.07 10.32 -2.93
N ARG A 290 -6.18 11.23 -3.32
CA ARG A 290 -5.16 11.78 -2.41
C ARG A 290 -5.79 12.53 -1.23
N LEU A 291 -6.83 13.32 -1.47
CA LEU A 291 -7.58 14.03 -0.45
C LEU A 291 -8.27 13.07 0.53
N PHE A 292 -8.86 11.98 0.03
CA PHE A 292 -9.48 10.94 0.86
C PHE A 292 -8.49 10.37 1.88
N PHE A 293 -7.32 9.95 1.42
CA PHE A 293 -6.27 9.43 2.29
C PHE A 293 -5.70 10.49 3.23
N PHE A 294 -5.55 11.73 2.75
CA PHE A 294 -5.10 12.84 3.57
C PHE A 294 -6.06 13.15 4.73
N LEU A 295 -7.37 13.20 4.47
CA LEU A 295 -8.37 13.45 5.50
C LEU A 295 -8.36 12.33 6.55
N ALA A 296 -8.26 11.08 6.12
CA ALA A 296 -8.17 9.95 7.03
C ALA A 296 -6.93 10.02 7.93
N GLU A 297 -5.77 10.37 7.39
CA GLU A 297 -4.53 10.51 8.16
C GLU A 297 -4.56 11.73 9.10
N ARG A 298 -4.98 12.90 8.58
CA ARG A 298 -5.00 14.15 9.33
C ARG A 298 -5.91 14.09 10.55
N PHE A 299 -7.03 13.38 10.44
CA PHE A 299 -8.03 13.22 11.49
C PHE A 299 -8.06 11.79 12.04
N ALA A 300 -6.92 11.10 11.99
CA ALA A 300 -6.79 9.75 12.51
C ALA A 300 -7.00 9.70 14.02
N ALA A 301 -6.65 10.73 14.80
CA ALA A 301 -6.69 10.71 16.27
C ALA A 301 -7.96 10.07 16.86
N GLN A 302 -7.77 9.18 17.85
CA GLN A 302 -8.86 8.47 18.51
C GLN A 302 -9.75 9.44 19.31
N ARG A 303 -11.07 9.26 19.19
CA ARG A 303 -12.07 10.01 19.98
C ARG A 303 -12.47 9.21 21.22
N ARG A 304 -12.95 9.90 22.26
CA ARG A 304 -13.31 9.28 23.56
C ARG A 304 -14.42 8.23 23.45
N GLY A 305 -15.30 8.31 22.44
CA GLY A 305 -16.38 7.35 22.24
C GLY A 305 -16.49 6.86 20.80
N ARG A 306 -17.01 5.63 20.62
CA ARG A 306 -17.23 5.01 19.30
C ARG A 306 -18.13 5.86 18.41
N LEU A 307 -19.21 6.43 18.96
CA LEU A 307 -20.14 7.28 18.22
C LEU A 307 -19.47 8.56 17.72
N GLN A 308 -18.65 9.22 18.56
CA GLN A 308 -17.88 10.40 18.15
C GLN A 308 -16.87 10.06 17.06
N ASP A 309 -16.29 8.85 17.11
CA ASP A 309 -15.34 8.43 16.11
C ASP A 309 -15.99 8.18 14.75
N TRP A 310 -17.12 7.46 14.73
CA TRP A 310 -17.94 7.28 13.52
C TRP A 310 -18.51 8.59 13.00
N GLY A 311 -19.00 9.46 13.88
CA GLY A 311 -19.46 10.80 13.51
C GLY A 311 -18.35 11.64 12.86
N THR A 312 -17.11 11.54 13.35
CA THR A 312 -15.96 12.17 12.69
C THR A 312 -15.71 11.58 11.31
N THR A 313 -15.74 10.25 11.13
CA THR A 313 -15.60 9.63 9.80
C THR A 313 -16.70 10.12 8.87
N PHE A 314 -17.96 10.11 9.32
CA PHE A 314 -19.11 10.53 8.52
C PHE A 314 -18.96 11.98 8.04
N LEU A 315 -18.58 12.91 8.92
CA LEU A 315 -18.37 14.31 8.55
C LEU A 315 -17.25 14.48 7.51
N LEU A 316 -16.13 13.76 7.68
CA LEU A 316 -15.02 13.80 6.74
C LEU A 316 -15.39 13.20 5.39
N PHE A 317 -16.12 12.09 5.41
CA PHE A 317 -16.64 11.44 4.21
C PHE A 317 -17.64 12.34 3.48
N ALA A 318 -18.60 12.94 4.20
CA ALA A 318 -19.58 13.87 3.62
C ALA A 318 -18.91 15.11 3.00
N ALA A 319 -17.87 15.64 3.64
CA ALA A 319 -17.09 16.74 3.07
C ALA A 319 -16.36 16.32 1.78
N TRP A 320 -15.73 15.15 1.78
CA TRP A 320 -15.07 14.59 0.60
C TRP A 320 -16.07 14.30 -0.53
N GLU A 321 -17.20 13.68 -0.23
CA GLU A 321 -18.27 13.36 -1.16
C GLU A 321 -18.88 14.64 -1.75
N GLY A 322 -19.07 15.68 -0.93
CA GLY A 322 -19.47 17.00 -1.40
C GLY A 322 -18.52 17.56 -2.44
N CYS A 323 -17.20 17.40 -2.26
CA CYS A 323 -16.22 17.76 -3.29
C CYS A 323 -16.37 16.90 -4.55
N VAL A 324 -16.54 15.58 -4.42
CA VAL A 324 -16.73 14.66 -5.55
C VAL A 324 -17.93 15.10 -6.40
N VAL A 325 -19.09 15.29 -5.77
CA VAL A 325 -20.34 15.68 -6.45
C VAL A 325 -20.21 17.06 -7.08
N LEU A 326 -19.65 18.04 -6.35
CA LEU A 326 -19.47 19.40 -6.87
C LEU A 326 -18.59 19.41 -8.12
N PHE A 327 -17.42 18.80 -8.07
CA PHE A 327 -16.49 18.80 -9.19
C PHE A 327 -17.01 17.98 -10.38
N LYS A 328 -17.60 16.80 -10.14
CA LYS A 328 -18.19 15.99 -11.22
C LYS A 328 -19.38 16.70 -11.86
N GLY A 329 -20.26 17.31 -11.06
CA GLY A 329 -21.38 18.11 -11.55
C GLY A 329 -20.91 19.29 -12.40
N ALA A 330 -19.94 20.07 -11.92
CA ALA A 330 -19.34 21.18 -12.67
C ALA A 330 -18.72 20.70 -14.00
N ASN A 331 -18.00 19.57 -13.99
CA ASN A 331 -17.37 19.01 -15.19
C ASN A 331 -18.42 18.51 -16.20
N MET A 332 -19.50 17.87 -15.74
CA MET A 332 -20.62 17.44 -16.59
C MET A 332 -21.38 18.63 -17.20
N LEU A 333 -21.62 19.69 -16.44
CA LEU A 333 -22.25 20.92 -16.93
C LEU A 333 -21.38 21.65 -17.95
N ALA A 334 -20.07 21.73 -17.69
CA ALA A 334 -19.10 22.32 -18.61
C ALA A 334 -19.02 21.55 -19.93
N PHE A 335 -18.96 20.21 -19.85
CA PHE A 335 -19.02 19.34 -21.03
C PHE A 335 -20.26 19.58 -21.88
N ARG A 336 -21.45 19.63 -21.26
CA ARG A 336 -22.74 19.79 -21.97
C ARG A 336 -22.92 21.16 -22.61
N SER A 337 -22.27 22.19 -22.09
CA SER A 337 -22.48 23.57 -22.52
C SER A 337 -21.59 23.95 -23.72
N HIS A 338 -20.29 24.08 -23.52
CA HIS A 338 -19.37 24.56 -24.54
C HIS A 338 -17.92 24.14 -24.23
N ILE A 339 -17.10 23.95 -25.28
CA ILE A 339 -15.71 23.51 -25.13
C ILE A 339 -14.85 24.46 -24.28
N LEU A 340 -15.09 25.77 -24.35
CA LEU A 340 -14.39 26.75 -23.52
C LEU A 340 -14.65 26.54 -22.02
N ASN A 341 -15.88 26.14 -21.65
CA ASN A 341 -16.21 25.82 -20.26
C ASN A 341 -15.49 24.55 -19.82
N ALA A 342 -15.42 23.53 -20.68
CA ALA A 342 -14.67 22.31 -20.42
C ALA A 342 -13.17 22.60 -20.19
N LEU A 343 -12.57 23.50 -20.98
CA LEU A 343 -11.19 23.97 -20.79
C LEU A 343 -10.99 24.75 -19.47
N GLY A 344 -11.99 25.55 -19.07
CA GLY A 344 -12.00 26.21 -17.77
C GLY A 344 -11.97 25.20 -16.62
N VAL A 345 -12.86 24.19 -16.63
CA VAL A 345 -12.88 23.13 -15.60
C VAL A 345 -11.62 22.26 -15.63
N PHE A 346 -11.07 21.98 -16.81
CA PHE A 346 -9.78 21.30 -16.96
C PHE A 346 -8.67 22.04 -16.22
N THR A 347 -8.57 23.35 -16.43
CA THR A 347 -7.58 24.22 -15.78
C THR A 347 -7.81 24.30 -14.28
N GLY A 348 -9.05 24.46 -13.83
CA GLY A 348 -9.38 24.44 -12.40
C GLY A 348 -9.02 23.10 -11.74
N SER A 349 -9.28 21.99 -12.43
CA SER A 349 -8.97 20.64 -11.93
C SER A 349 -7.47 20.38 -11.86
N SER A 350 -6.69 20.85 -12.84
CA SER A 350 -5.23 20.70 -12.83
C SER A 350 -4.59 21.52 -11.71
N VAL A 351 -5.05 22.75 -11.49
CA VAL A 351 -4.63 23.58 -10.34
C VAL A 351 -5.01 22.92 -9.02
N PHE A 352 -6.24 22.42 -8.90
CA PHE A 352 -6.68 21.69 -7.70
C PHE A 352 -5.80 20.47 -7.43
N ALA A 353 -5.53 19.65 -8.44
CA ALA A 353 -4.64 18.51 -8.32
C ALA A 353 -3.24 18.94 -7.88
N TRP A 354 -2.68 19.99 -8.50
CA TRP A 354 -1.39 20.53 -8.10
C TRP A 354 -1.38 20.95 -6.62
N VAL A 355 -2.39 21.69 -6.16
CA VAL A 355 -2.51 22.10 -4.74
C VAL A 355 -2.60 20.87 -3.82
N VAL A 356 -3.41 19.87 -4.17
CA VAL A 356 -3.57 18.66 -3.36
C VAL A 356 -2.27 17.84 -3.29
N PHE A 357 -1.48 17.77 -4.36
CA PHE A 357 -0.24 17.00 -4.34
C PHE A 357 0.96 17.79 -3.76
N HIS A 358 1.00 19.11 -3.90
CA HIS A 358 2.14 19.93 -3.48
C HIS A 358 1.92 20.72 -2.19
N CYS A 359 0.74 21.28 -1.97
CA CYS A 359 0.45 22.12 -0.80
C CYS A 359 -0.09 21.30 0.36
N VAL A 360 -0.83 20.23 0.09
CA VAL A 360 -1.28 19.28 1.11
C VAL A 360 -0.14 18.31 1.45
N ARG A 361 0.96 18.88 1.91
CA ARG A 361 1.97 18.13 2.64
C ARG A 361 1.42 17.86 4.02
N ILE A 362 1.37 16.59 4.38
CA ILE A 362 1.28 16.22 5.79
C ILE A 362 2.47 16.90 6.45
N ARG A 363 2.26 17.61 7.56
CA ARG A 363 3.38 18.16 8.34
C ARG A 363 4.28 17.00 8.67
N GLU A 364 5.33 16.81 7.87
CA GLU A 364 6.40 15.92 8.19
C GLU A 364 6.96 16.48 9.49
N HIS A 365 6.84 15.69 10.55
CA HIS A 365 7.59 15.98 11.74
C HIS A 365 9.03 15.81 11.28
N LYS A 366 9.69 16.92 10.92
CA LYS A 366 11.09 16.89 10.52
C LYS A 366 11.80 16.31 11.74
N PRO A 367 12.25 15.04 11.68
CA PRO A 367 12.91 14.45 12.82
C PRO A 367 14.06 15.40 13.16
N ALA A 368 14.25 15.70 14.45
CA ALA A 368 15.43 16.43 14.86
C ALA A 368 16.64 15.75 14.21
N PRO A 369 17.53 16.49 13.53
CA PRO A 369 18.69 15.87 12.92
C PRO A 369 19.37 15.03 14.00
N PRO A 370 19.80 13.79 13.67
CA PRO A 370 20.53 12.97 14.63
C PRO A 370 21.65 13.83 15.20
N ALA A 371 21.79 13.85 16.53
CA ALA A 371 22.83 14.62 17.20
C ALA A 371 24.15 14.31 16.49
N THR A 372 24.80 15.36 15.96
CA THR A 372 25.98 15.25 15.11
C THR A 372 27.06 14.43 15.80
N GLU A 373 27.19 13.18 15.38
CA GLU A 373 28.36 12.30 15.17
C GLU A 373 29.61 12.38 16.07
N GLU A 374 29.62 13.11 17.18
CA GLU A 374 30.75 13.15 18.11
C GLU A 374 30.84 11.89 18.99
N ASN A 375 29.82 11.02 18.94
CA ASN A 375 29.79 9.71 19.59
C ASN A 375 29.46 8.59 18.60
N THR A 376 30.15 8.56 17.45
CA THR A 376 30.26 7.30 16.70
C THR A 376 30.96 6.30 17.62
N VAL A 377 30.16 5.45 18.29
CA VAL A 377 30.67 4.21 18.89
C VAL A 377 31.52 3.58 17.79
N PRO A 378 32.83 3.35 18.02
CA PRO A 378 33.69 2.81 17.01
C PRO A 378 32.99 1.54 16.51
N VAL A 379 32.54 1.58 15.26
CA VAL A 379 32.15 0.38 14.55
C VAL A 379 33.37 -0.48 14.70
N ILE A 380 33.28 -1.51 15.55
CA ILE A 380 34.35 -2.49 15.70
C ILE A 380 34.55 -2.98 14.29
N ALA A 381 35.58 -2.45 13.63
CA ALA A 381 35.87 -2.75 12.26
C ALA A 381 35.92 -4.26 12.23
N ALA A 382 34.99 -4.87 11.49
CA ALA A 382 35.16 -6.25 11.11
C ALA A 382 36.56 -6.29 10.53
N GLY A 383 37.47 -6.98 11.24
CA GLY A 383 38.88 -6.98 10.92
C GLY A 383 39.06 -7.29 9.43
N PRO A 384 40.18 -6.84 8.83
CA PRO A 384 40.42 -7.03 7.40
C PRO A 384 40.10 -8.47 6.98
N PRO A 385 39.46 -8.69 5.82
CA PRO A 385 39.03 -10.02 5.36
C PRO A 385 40.19 -10.99 5.02
N GLY A 386 41.36 -10.84 5.66
CA GLY A 386 42.59 -11.58 5.37
C GLY A 386 43.23 -12.33 6.54
N ALA A 387 42.64 -12.37 7.73
CA ALA A 387 43.16 -13.21 8.82
C ALA A 387 42.19 -14.36 9.12
N GLN A 388 42.45 -15.51 8.52
CA GLN A 388 41.97 -16.80 8.99
C GLN A 388 42.53 -17.03 10.40
N HIS A 389 41.88 -16.46 11.42
CA HIS A 389 42.00 -17.02 12.76
C HIS A 389 41.29 -18.36 12.73
N THR A 390 42.08 -19.42 12.86
CA THR A 390 41.67 -20.73 13.35
C THR A 390 40.98 -20.54 14.69
N VAL A 391 39.69 -20.21 14.65
CA VAL A 391 38.80 -20.41 15.77
C VAL A 391 38.83 -21.91 16.01
N ASN A 392 39.45 -22.32 17.11
CA ASN A 392 39.27 -23.65 17.66
C ASN A 392 37.77 -23.88 17.77
N SER A 393 37.28 -24.68 16.83
CA SER A 393 35.96 -25.26 16.83
C SER A 393 35.82 -26.08 18.10
N GLU A 394 35.10 -25.56 19.09
CA GLU A 394 34.29 -26.45 19.90
C GLU A 394 33.39 -27.25 18.95
N PRO A 395 33.24 -28.58 19.14
CA PRO A 395 32.60 -29.44 18.19
C PRO A 395 31.10 -29.12 18.16
N CYS A 396 30.69 -28.29 17.20
CA CYS A 396 29.37 -28.43 16.62
C CYS A 396 29.31 -29.82 16.01
N LEU A 397 28.44 -30.66 16.56
CA LEU A 397 28.05 -31.96 16.04
C LEU A 397 27.99 -31.89 14.50
N ALA A 398 29.00 -32.47 13.87
CA ALA A 398 29.06 -32.67 12.44
C ALA A 398 27.96 -33.68 12.11
N VAL A 399 26.80 -33.19 11.68
CA VAL A 399 25.88 -34.00 10.88
C VAL A 399 26.54 -34.13 9.51
N ASP A 400 26.93 -35.37 9.22
CA ASP A 400 27.69 -35.78 8.05
C ASP A 400 26.89 -35.48 6.76
N ALA A 401 27.15 -34.33 6.15
CA ALA A 401 26.49 -33.87 4.92
C ALA A 401 27.05 -34.55 3.65
N SER A 402 27.71 -35.70 3.78
CA SER A 402 28.34 -36.45 2.68
C SER A 402 27.45 -37.55 2.06
N GLN A 403 26.21 -37.74 2.54
CA GLN A 403 25.26 -38.70 1.93
C GLN A 403 24.14 -38.09 1.06
N SER A 404 24.07 -36.77 0.86
CA SER A 404 22.90 -36.13 0.23
C SER A 404 23.04 -35.79 -1.27
N THR A 405 23.94 -36.43 -2.02
CA THR A 405 24.11 -36.16 -3.47
C THR A 405 23.98 -37.36 -4.41
N ARG A 406 23.44 -38.50 -3.94
CA ARG A 406 23.11 -39.64 -4.81
C ARG A 406 21.77 -40.31 -4.48
N VAL A 407 20.68 -39.55 -4.51
CA VAL A 407 19.34 -40.12 -4.77
C VAL A 407 18.54 -39.11 -5.58
N ALA A 408 18.69 -39.14 -6.90
CA ALA A 408 17.81 -38.44 -7.83
C ALA A 408 17.62 -39.30 -9.08
N ALA A 409 16.98 -40.45 -8.90
CA ALA A 409 16.22 -41.18 -9.92
C ALA A 409 15.69 -42.48 -9.30
N GLN A 410 14.56 -42.44 -8.59
CA GLN A 410 13.52 -43.49 -8.63
C GLN A 410 12.34 -43.18 -7.69
N GLU A 411 11.18 -43.13 -8.33
CA GLU A 411 9.80 -43.33 -7.85
C GLU A 411 9.05 -42.28 -7.00
N PRO A 412 7.72 -42.13 -7.25
CA PRO A 412 6.87 -41.11 -6.64
C PRO A 412 6.00 -41.70 -5.51
N ALA A 413 6.16 -41.23 -4.28
CA ALA A 413 5.15 -41.40 -3.24
C ALA A 413 5.31 -40.32 -2.16
N GLY A 414 4.19 -39.67 -1.82
CA GLY A 414 4.09 -38.86 -0.60
C GLY A 414 3.78 -37.39 -0.84
N THR A 415 2.54 -37.12 -1.22
CA THR A 415 1.88 -35.82 -1.18
C THR A 415 1.88 -35.27 0.25
N CYS A 416 2.99 -34.68 0.70
CA CYS A 416 3.05 -33.94 1.95
C CYS A 416 3.26 -32.46 1.60
N CYS A 417 2.32 -31.61 2.01
CA CYS A 417 2.26 -30.17 1.78
C CYS A 417 1.84 -29.70 0.38
N ARG A 418 0.55 -29.90 0.05
CA ARG A 418 -0.23 -28.84 -0.62
C ARG A 418 -0.98 -28.06 0.46
N LYS A 419 -0.69 -26.76 0.57
CA LYS A 419 -1.61 -25.76 1.10
C LYS A 419 -2.06 -24.88 -0.05
#